data_AF-X0XY57-F1
#
_entry.id   AF-X0XY57-F1
#
_cell.length_a   1.000
_cell.length_b   1.000
_cell.length_c   1.000
_cell.angle_alpha   90.00
_cell.angle_beta   90.00
_cell.angle_gamma   90.00
#
_symmetry.space_group_name_H-M   'P 1'
#
loop_
_entity.id
_entity.type
_entity.pdbx_description
1 polymer ?
#
loop_
_entity_poly.entity_id
_entity_poly.type
_entity_poly.pdbx_seq_one_letter_code
_entity_poly.pdbx_strand_id
1 'polypeptide(L)'
;MKDGVIIRIETDNGEEPQIRACMRGRAYRQRVYSPERLKYPLRRVGERGEGQFERVSWDEALDVVAAETTRIREKYGNGEILLVSGTGNQGMLHGPGAVGRLLMGLGGFTRTWASPSYEGNLFASMATYGTISTGNSRKDLLNSRLIIMWGWDPANTVWDPGTGLTLAK
;
A
#
# COMPACT_ATOMS: atom_id res chain seq x y z
N MET A 1 -10.61 9.53 -21.44
CA MET A 1 -10.10 10.87 -21.06
C MET A 1 -10.62 11.87 -22.07
N LYS A 2 -10.69 13.17 -21.74
CA LYS A 2 -11.01 14.24 -22.68
C LYS A 2 -10.15 15.45 -22.32
N ASP A 3 -9.47 16.03 -23.31
CA ASP A 3 -8.61 17.22 -23.14
C ASP A 3 -7.60 17.10 -21.98
N GLY A 4 -6.97 15.92 -21.84
CA GLY A 4 -6.01 15.63 -20.75
C GLY A 4 -6.65 15.37 -19.37
N VAL A 5 -7.98 15.40 -19.26
CA VAL A 5 -8.71 15.19 -18.01
C VAL A 5 -9.34 13.79 -17.97
N ILE A 6 -9.21 13.13 -16.81
CA ILE A 6 -9.85 11.85 -16.51
C ILE A 6 -11.33 12.10 -16.21
N ILE A 7 -12.17 11.91 -17.23
CA ILE A 7 -13.61 12.07 -17.11
C ILE A 7 -14.33 10.87 -16.51
N ARG A 8 -13.76 9.65 -16.57
CA ARG A 8 -14.39 8.42 -16.07
C ARG A 8 -13.32 7.34 -15.87
N ILE A 9 -13.52 6.49 -14.87
CA ILE A 9 -12.76 5.25 -14.64
C ILE A 9 -13.78 4.11 -14.61
N GLU A 10 -13.56 3.08 -15.41
CA GLU A 10 -14.44 1.92 -15.54
C GLU A 10 -13.70 0.63 -15.24
N THR A 11 -14.46 -0.44 -15.06
CA THR A 11 -13.93 -1.80 -14.97
C THR A 11 -13.73 -2.40 -16.36
N ASP A 12 -12.94 -3.45 -16.44
CA ASP A 12 -12.93 -4.34 -17.60
C ASP A 12 -14.32 -4.96 -17.82
N ASN A 13 -14.69 -5.11 -19.10
CA ASN A 13 -15.93 -5.71 -19.58
C ASN A 13 -15.66 -6.82 -20.62
N GLY A 14 -14.41 -7.27 -20.78
CA GLY A 14 -13.99 -8.32 -21.71
C GLY A 14 -14.21 -9.74 -21.19
N GLU A 15 -13.55 -10.73 -21.80
CA GLU A 15 -13.56 -12.11 -21.31
C GLU A 15 -12.79 -12.26 -19.99
N GLU A 16 -13.12 -13.28 -19.21
CA GLU A 16 -12.40 -13.57 -17.96
C GLU A 16 -10.95 -14.01 -18.24
N PRO A 17 -9.99 -13.62 -17.39
CA PRO A 17 -10.18 -13.02 -16.07
C PRO A 17 -10.23 -11.48 -16.11
N GLN A 18 -11.31 -10.88 -15.57
CA GLN A 18 -11.53 -9.43 -15.59
C GLN A 18 -10.92 -8.72 -14.39
N ILE A 19 -10.34 -7.52 -14.60
CA ILE A 19 -9.90 -6.64 -13.50
C ILE A 19 -11.04 -5.69 -13.10
N ARG A 20 -11.70 -6.01 -11.98
CA ARG A 20 -12.83 -5.24 -11.46
C ARG A 20 -12.46 -4.15 -10.46
N ALA A 21 -12.88 -2.92 -10.73
CA ALA A 21 -12.73 -1.81 -9.80
C ALA A 21 -13.90 -1.72 -8.83
N CYS A 22 -13.60 -1.66 -7.52
CA CYS A 22 -14.61 -1.31 -6.51
C CYS A 22 -15.06 0.16 -6.65
N MET A 23 -16.09 0.57 -5.90
CA MET A 23 -16.58 1.96 -5.93
C MET A 23 -15.48 3.00 -5.68
N ARG A 24 -14.54 2.71 -4.76
CA ARG A 24 -13.38 3.58 -4.50
C ARG A 24 -12.43 3.66 -5.70
N GLY A 25 -12.21 2.55 -6.41
CA GLY A 25 -11.40 2.52 -7.63
C GLY A 25 -12.03 3.33 -8.77
N ARG A 26 -13.35 3.21 -8.96
CA ARG A 26 -14.10 4.00 -9.96
C ARG A 26 -14.12 5.49 -9.62
N ALA A 27 -14.09 5.84 -8.33
CA ALA A 27 -14.04 7.21 -7.84
C ALA A 27 -12.62 7.81 -7.78
N TYR A 28 -11.56 7.07 -8.16
CA TYR A 28 -10.17 7.48 -7.92
C TYR A 28 -9.78 8.83 -8.54
N ARG A 29 -10.49 9.29 -9.60
CA ARG A 29 -10.33 10.64 -10.16
C ARG A 29 -10.49 11.75 -9.11
N GLN A 30 -11.34 11.54 -8.10
CA GLN A 30 -11.53 12.51 -7.01
C GLN A 30 -10.25 12.73 -6.21
N ARG A 31 -9.41 11.69 -6.04
CA ARG A 31 -8.10 11.81 -5.41
C ARG A 31 -7.10 12.55 -6.30
N VAL A 32 -7.13 12.30 -7.61
CA VAL A 32 -6.23 12.95 -8.59
C VAL A 32 -6.45 14.46 -8.64
N TYR A 33 -7.71 14.89 -8.56
CA TYR A 33 -8.13 16.29 -8.65
C TYR A 33 -8.49 16.92 -7.30
N SER A 34 -8.24 16.24 -6.19
CA SER A 34 -8.52 16.78 -4.85
C SER A 34 -7.78 18.10 -4.64
N PRO A 35 -8.42 19.13 -4.07
CA PRO A 35 -7.72 20.36 -3.67
C PRO A 35 -6.64 20.08 -2.61
N GLU A 36 -6.80 19.01 -1.82
CA GLU A 36 -5.88 18.58 -0.77
C GLU A 36 -4.70 17.74 -1.29
N ARG A 37 -4.65 17.47 -2.60
CA ARG A 37 -3.57 16.66 -3.17
C ARG A 37 -2.23 17.36 -2.98
N LEU A 38 -1.27 16.66 -2.39
CA LEU A 38 0.12 17.09 -2.34
C LEU A 38 0.71 17.13 -3.76
N LYS A 39 1.08 18.33 -4.20
CA LYS A 39 1.64 18.59 -5.54
C LYS A 39 3.14 18.85 -5.53
N TYR A 40 3.67 19.28 -4.39
CA TYR A 40 5.05 19.71 -4.24
C TYR A 40 5.62 19.19 -2.91
N PRO A 41 6.95 19.08 -2.80
CA PRO A 41 7.61 18.91 -1.50
C PRO A 41 7.26 20.08 -0.57
N LEU A 42 7.01 19.76 0.70
CA LEU A 42 6.62 20.70 1.73
C LEU A 42 7.53 20.52 2.95
N ARG A 43 8.11 21.61 3.45
CA ARG A 43 8.85 21.65 4.72
C ARG A 43 7.96 22.23 5.82
N ARG A 44 7.93 21.56 6.97
CA ARG A 44 7.18 22.05 8.14
C ARG A 44 7.87 23.28 8.71
N VAL A 45 7.10 24.34 8.98
CA VAL A 45 7.60 25.61 9.55
C VAL A 45 7.03 25.96 10.93
N GLY A 46 5.91 25.34 11.32
CA GLY A 46 5.32 25.46 12.66
C GLY A 46 5.46 24.17 13.49
N GLU A 47 4.76 24.07 14.61
CA GLU A 47 4.79 22.87 15.45
C GLU A 47 4.13 21.66 14.77
N ARG A 48 4.55 20.46 15.19
CA ARG A 48 4.01 19.22 14.59
C ARG A 48 2.53 19.08 14.93
N GLY A 49 1.69 19.09 13.90
CA GLY A 49 0.23 18.99 14.03
C GLY A 49 -0.51 20.27 13.66
N GLU A 50 0.18 21.41 13.53
CA GLU A 50 -0.45 22.70 13.20
C GLU A 50 -0.79 22.85 11.70
N GLY A 51 -0.29 21.95 10.85
CA GLY A 51 -0.54 22.03 9.41
C GLY A 51 0.21 23.16 8.69
N GLN A 52 1.22 23.76 9.31
CA GLN A 52 1.98 24.86 8.72
C GLN A 52 3.20 24.36 7.94
N PHE A 53 3.19 24.62 6.63
CA PHE A 53 4.24 24.20 5.71
C PHE A 53 4.60 25.30 4.71
N GLU A 54 5.86 25.33 4.31
CA GLU A 54 6.32 26.08 3.15
C GLU A 54 6.69 25.11 2.02
N ARG A 55 6.59 25.58 0.78
CA ARG A 55 7.02 24.80 -0.39
C ARG A 55 8.53 24.91 -0.54
N VAL A 56 9.17 23.78 -0.78
CA VAL A 56 10.61 23.69 -1.11
C VAL A 56 10.82 23.03 -2.48
N SER A 57 12.02 23.12 -3.03
CA SER A 57 12.38 22.40 -4.24
C SER A 57 12.52 20.90 -3.97
N TRP A 58 12.55 20.09 -5.03
CA TRP A 58 12.86 18.66 -4.89
C TRP A 58 14.29 18.44 -4.41
N ASP A 59 15.25 19.18 -4.93
CA ASP A 59 16.66 19.08 -4.53
C ASP A 59 16.81 19.38 -3.04
N GLU A 60 16.22 20.48 -2.55
CA GLU A 60 16.28 20.85 -1.13
C GLU A 60 15.62 19.78 -0.23
N ALA A 61 14.45 19.27 -0.63
CA ALA A 61 13.78 18.21 0.13
C ALA A 61 14.61 16.92 0.19
N LEU A 62 15.23 16.53 -0.93
CA LEU A 62 16.05 15.33 -1.03
C LEU A 62 17.37 15.48 -0.28
N ASP A 63 18.00 16.65 -0.35
CA ASP A 63 19.23 16.97 0.39
C ASP A 63 19.00 16.86 1.89
N VAL A 64 17.91 17.40 2.41
CA VAL A 64 17.55 17.28 3.83
C VAL A 64 17.36 15.81 4.23
N VAL A 65 16.63 15.03 3.43
CA VAL A 65 16.40 13.60 3.73
C VAL A 65 17.71 12.80 3.65
N ALA A 66 18.55 13.06 2.65
CA ALA A 66 19.83 12.38 2.48
C ALA A 66 20.80 12.72 3.62
N ALA A 67 20.91 14.01 3.98
CA ALA A 67 21.75 14.48 5.08
C ALA A 67 21.33 13.85 6.41
N GLU A 68 20.04 13.86 6.75
CA GLU A 68 19.57 13.27 8.02
C GLU A 68 19.70 11.75 8.04
N THR A 69 19.42 11.07 6.92
CA THR A 69 19.61 9.61 6.82
C THR A 69 21.09 9.24 7.04
N THR A 70 22.00 10.02 6.43
CA THR A 70 23.45 9.84 6.59
C THR A 70 23.88 10.10 8.03
N ARG A 71 23.45 11.23 8.61
CA ARG A 71 23.74 11.61 9.99
C ARG A 71 23.29 10.55 10.99
N ILE A 72 22.08 9.99 10.81
CA ILE A 72 21.57 8.92 11.68
C ILE A 72 22.42 7.66 11.55
N ARG A 73 22.72 7.24 10.31
CA ARG A 73 23.55 6.07 10.02
C ARG A 73 24.94 6.19 10.63
N GLU A 74 25.60 7.35 10.49
CA GLU A 74 26.97 7.56 10.98
C GLU A 74 27.01 7.68 12.51
N LYS A 75 26.03 8.36 13.11
CA LYS A 75 26.04 8.63 14.54
C LYS A 75 25.49 7.50 15.41
N TYR A 76 24.47 6.79 14.92
CA TYR A 76 23.73 5.80 15.70
C TYR A 76 23.63 4.43 15.04
N GLY A 77 23.99 4.32 13.75
CA GLY A 77 23.85 3.10 12.99
C GLY A 77 22.47 2.95 12.34
N ASN A 78 22.38 1.99 11.44
CA ASN A 78 21.19 1.74 10.62
C ASN A 78 19.97 1.21 11.42
N GLY A 79 20.19 0.70 12.64
CA GLY A 79 19.12 0.25 13.53
C GLY A 79 18.16 1.36 13.97
N GLU A 80 18.59 2.62 13.89
CA GLU A 80 17.75 3.78 14.25
C GLU A 80 16.88 4.29 13.09
N ILE A 81 17.00 3.69 11.90
CA ILE A 81 16.14 4.01 10.76
C ILE A 81 14.97 3.02 10.75
N LEU A 82 13.76 3.49 11.06
CA LEU A 82 12.55 2.68 11.03
C LEU A 82 11.75 2.92 9.75
N LEU A 83 11.53 1.88 8.95
CA LEU A 83 10.58 1.93 7.84
C LEU A 83 9.23 1.37 8.29
N VAL A 84 8.27 2.27 8.52
CA VAL A 84 6.86 1.89 8.67
C VAL A 84 6.17 2.12 7.34
N SER A 85 5.78 1.05 6.66
CA SER A 85 5.01 1.14 5.42
C SER A 85 3.75 0.29 5.47
N GLY A 86 2.67 0.81 4.89
CA GLY A 86 1.43 0.08 4.67
C GLY A 86 1.25 -0.36 3.21
N THR A 87 0.13 -1.02 2.93
CA THR A 87 -0.24 -1.55 1.61
C THR A 87 -1.17 -0.61 0.82
N GLY A 88 -1.30 0.67 1.23
CA GLY A 88 -2.17 1.66 0.58
C GLY A 88 -1.80 1.99 -0.87
N ASN A 89 -0.58 1.65 -1.30
CA ASN A 89 -0.15 1.59 -2.70
C ASN A 89 0.79 0.38 -2.88
N GLN A 90 0.38 -0.60 -3.69
CA GLN A 90 1.17 -1.79 -3.99
C GLN A 90 1.84 -1.75 -5.37
N GLY A 91 1.92 -0.57 -6.00
CA GLY A 91 2.67 -0.41 -7.24
C GLY A 91 4.15 -0.73 -7.03
N MET A 92 4.76 -1.45 -7.99
CA MET A 92 6.15 -1.92 -7.86
C MET A 92 7.17 -0.77 -7.77
N LEU A 93 6.92 0.34 -8.47
CA LEU A 93 7.84 1.48 -8.55
C LEU A 93 7.61 2.54 -7.47
N HIS A 94 6.37 2.67 -6.98
CA HIS A 94 5.96 3.74 -6.06
C HIS A 94 5.42 3.21 -4.72
N GLY A 95 5.65 1.93 -4.45
CA GLY A 95 5.28 1.25 -3.22
C GLY A 95 6.44 1.13 -2.24
N PRO A 96 6.22 0.48 -1.07
CA PRO A 96 7.22 0.27 -0.03
C PRO A 96 8.54 -0.31 -0.52
N GLY A 97 8.48 -1.20 -1.51
CA GLY A 97 9.62 -1.99 -1.96
C GLY A 97 10.78 -1.13 -2.48
N ALA A 98 10.49 -0.02 -3.16
CA ALA A 98 11.52 0.88 -3.67
C ALA A 98 12.31 1.55 -2.53
N VAL A 99 11.61 2.06 -1.51
CA VAL A 99 12.23 2.67 -0.32
C VAL A 99 12.99 1.62 0.48
N GLY A 100 12.39 0.45 0.70
CA GLY A 100 13.07 -0.65 1.38
C GLY A 100 14.37 -1.06 0.67
N ARG A 101 14.36 -1.14 -0.67
CA ARG A 101 15.56 -1.47 -1.45
C ARG A 101 16.66 -0.41 -1.33
N LEU A 102 16.29 0.88 -1.33
CA LEU A 102 17.23 1.97 -1.09
C LEU A 102 17.91 1.82 0.28
N LEU A 103 17.12 1.63 1.34
CA LEU A 103 17.64 1.50 2.71
C LEU A 103 18.49 0.23 2.89
N MET A 104 18.15 -0.88 2.22
CA MET A 104 19.02 -2.06 2.18
C MET A 104 20.39 -1.73 1.56
N GLY A 105 20.44 -0.93 0.50
CA GLY A 105 21.68 -0.46 -0.11
C GLY A 105 22.53 0.44 0.80
N LEU A 106 21.89 1.11 1.76
CA LEU A 106 22.57 1.94 2.78
C LEU A 106 23.03 1.12 4.00
N GLY A 107 22.88 -0.21 3.96
CA GLY A 107 23.32 -1.14 5.01
C GLY A 107 22.21 -1.59 5.95
N GLY A 108 20.94 -1.48 5.54
CA GLY A 108 19.79 -2.00 6.27
C GLY A 108 19.01 -0.95 7.06
N PHE A 109 17.94 -1.40 7.71
CA PHE A 109 17.02 -0.59 8.50
C PHE A 109 16.20 -1.48 9.44
N THR A 110 15.62 -0.89 10.48
CA THR A 110 14.67 -1.56 11.38
C THR A 110 13.32 -1.70 10.72
N ARG A 111 12.77 -2.92 10.79
CA ARG A 111 11.47 -3.30 10.23
C ARG A 111 10.48 -3.59 11.35
N THR A 112 9.20 -3.37 11.06
CA THR A 112 8.12 -3.87 11.91
C THR A 112 8.01 -5.39 11.76
N TRP A 113 7.87 -6.10 12.89
CA TRP A 113 7.68 -7.56 12.88
C TRP A 113 6.27 -7.96 12.42
N ALA A 114 5.26 -7.25 12.92
CA ALA A 114 3.84 -7.59 12.73
C ALA A 114 3.10 -6.60 11.82
N SER A 115 1.96 -7.05 11.28
CA SER A 115 1.02 -6.21 10.53
C SER A 115 -0.28 -6.01 11.30
N PRO A 116 -0.61 -4.78 11.78
CA PRO A 116 -1.78 -4.54 12.61
C PRO A 116 -3.12 -5.02 12.02
N SER A 117 -3.24 -5.11 10.69
CA SER A 117 -4.51 -5.43 10.02
C SER A 117 -4.75 -6.91 9.74
N TYR A 118 -3.72 -7.77 9.84
CA TYR A 118 -3.81 -9.18 9.42
C TYR A 118 -3.01 -10.16 10.32
N GLU A 119 -2.33 -9.67 11.35
CA GLU A 119 -1.44 -10.49 12.18
C GLU A 119 -2.12 -11.74 12.77
N GLY A 120 -3.37 -11.62 13.23
CA GLY A 120 -4.10 -12.74 13.82
C GLY A 120 -4.30 -13.90 12.85
N ASN A 121 -4.60 -13.60 11.57
CA ASN A 121 -4.70 -14.62 10.54
C ASN A 121 -3.32 -15.22 10.20
N LEU A 122 -2.30 -14.35 10.04
CA LEU A 122 -0.94 -14.80 9.75
C LEU A 122 -0.43 -15.78 10.81
N PHE A 123 -0.60 -15.43 12.10
CA PHE A 123 -0.21 -16.28 13.21
C PHE A 123 -0.96 -17.61 13.21
N ALA A 124 -2.29 -17.58 13.10
CA ALA A 124 -3.10 -18.81 13.10
C ALA A 124 -2.74 -19.74 11.95
N SER A 125 -2.61 -19.19 10.73
CA SER A 125 -2.27 -19.96 9.53
C SER A 125 -0.88 -20.58 9.62
N MET A 126 0.12 -19.82 10.08
CA MET A 126 1.49 -20.33 10.27
C MET A 126 1.56 -21.38 11.38
N ALA A 127 0.88 -21.15 12.51
CA ALA A 127 0.91 -22.09 13.64
C ALA A 127 0.21 -23.42 13.32
N THR A 128 -0.87 -23.39 12.54
CA THR A 128 -1.63 -24.60 12.20
C THR A 128 -1.11 -25.32 10.95
N TYR A 129 -0.76 -24.58 9.90
CA TYR A 129 -0.43 -25.15 8.59
C TYR A 129 1.03 -24.94 8.17
N GLY A 130 1.81 -24.14 8.89
CA GLY A 130 3.19 -23.80 8.52
C GLY A 130 3.31 -22.89 7.30
N THR A 131 2.21 -22.29 6.82
CA THR A 131 2.17 -21.43 5.64
C THR A 131 1.07 -20.39 5.73
N ILE A 132 1.25 -19.25 5.06
CA ILE A 132 0.21 -18.21 4.87
C ILE A 132 -0.55 -18.37 3.55
N SER A 133 -0.13 -19.29 2.68
CA SER A 133 -0.81 -19.57 1.42
C SER A 133 -1.98 -20.53 1.65
N THR A 134 -2.93 -20.06 2.46
CA THR A 134 -4.12 -20.81 2.86
C THR A 134 -5.35 -20.09 2.32
N GLY A 135 -6.26 -20.86 1.71
CA GLY A 135 -7.49 -20.33 1.12
C GLY A 135 -7.81 -20.91 -0.25
N ASN A 136 -9.01 -20.60 -0.72
CA ASN A 136 -9.52 -21.04 -2.02
C ASN A 136 -9.95 -19.82 -2.85
N SER A 137 -10.03 -20.01 -4.16
CA SER A 137 -10.68 -19.03 -5.04
C SER A 137 -12.14 -18.84 -4.61
N ARG A 138 -12.68 -17.62 -4.76
CA ARG A 138 -14.12 -17.35 -4.54
C ARG A 138 -15.02 -18.25 -5.37
N LYS A 139 -14.54 -18.74 -6.53
CA LYS A 139 -15.27 -19.68 -7.39
C LYS A 139 -15.56 -21.01 -6.68
N ASP A 140 -14.74 -21.40 -5.71
CA ASP A 140 -14.87 -22.65 -4.96
C ASP A 140 -16.02 -22.63 -3.93
N LEU A 141 -16.57 -21.45 -3.63
CA LEU A 141 -17.77 -21.34 -2.79
C LEU A 141 -18.95 -22.12 -3.38
N LEU A 142 -19.02 -22.29 -4.70
CA LEU A 142 -20.06 -23.06 -5.39
C LEU A 142 -20.01 -24.57 -5.08
N ASN A 143 -18.85 -25.07 -4.65
CA ASN A 143 -18.66 -26.47 -4.27
C ASN A 143 -19.03 -26.74 -2.80
N SER A 144 -19.37 -25.70 -2.03
CA SER A 144 -19.65 -25.81 -0.60
C SER A 144 -21.14 -26.04 -0.31
N ARG A 145 -21.46 -27.00 0.56
CA ARG A 145 -22.83 -27.21 1.07
C ARG A 145 -23.13 -26.42 2.35
N LEU A 146 -22.07 -25.94 3.01
CA LEU A 146 -22.13 -25.11 4.21
C LEU A 146 -21.02 -24.07 4.11
N ILE A 147 -21.36 -22.80 4.34
CA ILE A 147 -20.41 -21.70 4.41
C ILE A 147 -20.61 -21.00 5.74
N ILE A 148 -19.55 -20.88 6.54
CA ILE A 148 -19.56 -20.14 7.80
C ILE A 148 -18.80 -18.83 7.58
N MET A 149 -19.49 -17.70 7.69
CA MET A 149 -18.87 -16.37 7.66
C MET A 149 -18.53 -15.95 9.08
N TRP A 150 -17.30 -16.23 9.52
CA TRP A 150 -16.84 -15.91 10.87
C TRP A 150 -15.90 -14.71 10.86
N GLY A 151 -16.37 -13.57 11.37
CA GLY A 151 -15.56 -12.34 11.43
C GLY A 151 -15.25 -11.73 10.06
N TRP A 152 -16.04 -12.08 9.03
CA TRP A 152 -15.86 -11.61 7.65
C TRP A 152 -17.17 -11.13 7.05
N ASP A 153 -17.10 -9.98 6.39
CA ASP A 153 -18.21 -9.37 5.66
C ASP A 153 -17.86 -9.24 4.16
N PRO A 154 -18.16 -10.27 3.34
CA PRO A 154 -17.83 -10.26 1.91
C PRO A 154 -18.58 -9.21 1.09
N ALA A 155 -19.68 -8.66 1.61
CA ALA A 155 -20.43 -7.62 0.91
C ALA A 155 -19.68 -6.29 0.93
N ASN A 156 -18.99 -5.98 2.03
CA ASN A 156 -18.26 -4.72 2.20
C ASN A 156 -16.74 -4.86 2.01
N THR A 157 -16.15 -6.01 2.36
CA THR A 157 -14.69 -6.22 2.39
C THR A 157 -14.19 -7.00 1.17
N VAL A 158 -14.54 -6.50 -0.03
CA VAL A 158 -13.98 -7.05 -1.28
C VAL A 158 -12.54 -6.58 -1.45
N TRP A 159 -11.61 -7.51 -1.27
CA TRP A 159 -10.18 -7.33 -1.49
C TRP A 159 -9.80 -7.75 -2.92
N ASP A 160 -8.94 -6.95 -3.56
CA ASP A 160 -8.47 -7.15 -4.95
C ASP A 160 -9.63 -7.10 -5.98
N PRO A 161 -9.37 -6.94 -7.30
CA PRO A 161 -10.36 -7.20 -8.34
C PRO A 161 -10.88 -8.66 -8.36
N GLY A 162 -10.31 -9.57 -7.55
CA GLY A 162 -10.66 -10.99 -7.52
C GLY A 162 -9.95 -11.80 -8.62
N THR A 163 -9.12 -11.13 -9.42
CA THR A 163 -8.42 -11.61 -10.61
C THR A 163 -7.03 -12.14 -10.28
N GLY A 164 -6.39 -11.62 -9.23
CA GLY A 164 -5.02 -12.01 -8.86
C GLY A 164 -4.87 -13.52 -8.60
N LEU A 165 -5.90 -14.16 -8.04
CA LEU A 165 -5.91 -15.61 -7.77
C LEU A 165 -6.07 -16.46 -9.04
N THR A 166 -6.60 -15.90 -10.12
CA THR A 166 -6.79 -16.61 -11.41
C THR A 166 -5.60 -16.50 -12.36
N LEU A 167 -4.77 -15.45 -12.21
CA LEU A 167 -3.63 -15.17 -13.08
C LEU A 167 -2.30 -15.78 -12.59
N ALA A 168 -2.25 -16.26 -11.35
CA ALA A 168 -1.09 -16.93 -10.77
C ALA A 168 -0.96 -18.40 -11.18
N LYS A 169 -1.15 -18.71 -12.48
CA LYS A 169 -0.82 -20.01 -13.06
C LYS A 169 0.66 -20.06 -13.44
#